data_AF-A0A1C5NZI1-F1
#
_entry.id   AF-A0A1C5NZI1-F1
#
_cell.length_a   1.000
_cell.length_b   1.000
_cell.length_c   1.000
_cell.angle_alpha   90.00
_cell.angle_beta   90.00
_cell.angle_gamma   90.00
#
_symmetry.space_group_name_H-M   'P 1'
#
loop_
_entity.id
_entity.type
_entity.pdbx_description
1 polymer ?
#
loop_
_entity_poly.entity_id
_entity_poly.type
_entity_poly.pdbx_seq_one_letter_code
_entity_poly.pdbx_strand_id
1 'polypeptide(L)'
;MITTLSRLSMGDFIELLCGNNQVLLEDGDNDSMLENVASELIYQYQCIVNPSGIESALLEKEEKIKIKYRITIAKILKALMSIDAIEDVIELLKEMGYYINERDRISSKIDRMIAEAEYMKKRIDDNSHTSGKKNTTDVRASFDREIAFLMTYFKMNIDTRNITAGVYANMVHQADVEIKRKLNR
;
A
#
# COMPACT_ATOMS: atom_id res chain seq x y z
N MET A 1 -0.38 9.18 24.28
CA MET A 1 0.15 8.85 22.94
C MET A 1 -0.44 9.77 21.88
N ILE A 2 0.38 10.28 20.97
CA ILE A 2 -0.11 11.10 19.85
C ILE A 2 -0.76 10.18 18.80
N THR A 3 -2.06 10.35 18.60
CA THR A 3 -2.88 9.51 17.70
C THR A 3 -3.47 10.25 16.50
N THR A 4 -3.21 11.56 16.37
CA THR A 4 -3.77 12.39 15.31
C THR A 4 -2.73 13.29 14.66
N LEU A 5 -2.81 13.43 13.33
CA LEU A 5 -1.93 14.31 12.54
C LEU A 5 -2.06 15.80 12.91
N SER A 6 -3.15 16.20 13.56
CA SER A 6 -3.39 17.56 14.03
C SER A 6 -2.60 17.90 15.28
N ARG A 7 -2.14 16.90 16.04
CA ARG A 7 -1.32 17.10 17.25
C ARG A 7 0.17 16.84 17.01
N LEU A 8 0.52 16.31 15.83
CA LEU A 8 1.90 15.99 15.45
C LEU A 8 2.50 17.14 14.63
N SER A 9 3.67 17.64 15.05
CA SER A 9 4.41 18.62 14.25
C SER A 9 4.97 17.98 12.98
N MET A 10 5.19 18.77 11.94
CA MET A 10 5.79 18.26 10.71
C MET A 10 7.22 17.75 10.94
N GLY A 11 7.97 18.39 11.84
CA GLY A 11 9.31 17.94 12.25
C GLY A 11 9.28 16.56 12.89
N ASP A 12 8.35 16.33 13.82
CA ASP A 12 8.19 15.03 14.49
C ASP A 12 7.69 13.95 13.51
N PHE A 13 6.84 14.33 12.56
CA PHE A 13 6.40 13.42 11.49
C PHE A 13 7.55 13.00 10.56
N ILE A 14 8.49 13.89 10.24
CA ILE A 14 9.69 13.56 9.46
C ILE A 14 10.59 12.58 10.23
N GLU A 15 10.75 12.78 11.54
CA GLU A 15 11.50 11.87 12.40
C GLU A 15 10.83 10.48 12.51
N LEU A 16 9.50 10.45 12.58
CA LEU A 16 8.70 9.22 12.50
C LEU A 16 8.97 8.47 11.19
N LEU A 17 9.00 9.17 10.05
CA LEU A 17 9.34 8.57 8.76
C LEU A 17 10.80 8.11 8.66
N CYS A 18 11.69 8.67 9.46
CA CYS A 18 13.08 8.23 9.57
C CYS A 18 13.24 7.00 10.50
N GLY A 19 12.16 6.50 11.09
CA GLY A 19 12.14 5.33 11.97
C GLY A 19 12.23 5.66 13.46
N ASN A 20 12.15 6.94 13.83
CA ASN A 20 12.08 7.33 15.24
C ASN A 20 10.62 7.39 15.72
N ASN A 21 10.09 6.23 16.14
CA ASN A 21 8.71 6.13 16.61
C ASN A 21 8.51 6.73 18.02
N GLN A 22 9.59 7.05 18.75
CA GLN A 22 9.51 7.58 20.12
C GLN A 22 8.86 8.97 20.18
N VAL A 23 8.81 9.68 19.06
CA VAL A 23 8.13 10.98 18.93
C VAL A 23 6.62 10.92 19.17
N LEU A 24 6.03 9.72 19.19
CA LEU A 24 4.61 9.49 19.48
C LEU A 24 4.28 9.24 20.95
N LEU A 25 5.29 8.99 21.79
CA LEU A 25 5.11 8.67 23.20
C LEU A 25 4.79 9.94 23.99
N GLU A 26 3.74 9.88 24.82
CA GLU A 26 3.49 10.81 25.92
C GLU A 26 3.83 10.10 27.25
N ASP A 27 4.09 10.86 28.32
CA ASP A 27 4.50 10.31 29.63
C ASP A 27 3.50 9.24 30.13
N GLY A 28 3.97 7.98 30.20
CA GLY A 28 3.20 6.83 30.69
C GLY A 28 2.69 5.85 29.62
N ASP A 29 3.03 6.04 28.35
CA ASP A 29 2.61 5.12 27.27
C ASP A 29 3.46 3.83 27.17
N ASN A 30 2.84 2.74 26.70
CA ASN A 30 3.49 1.46 26.44
C ASN A 30 3.95 1.34 24.98
N ASP A 31 5.18 0.86 24.77
CA ASP A 31 5.81 0.68 23.44
C ASP A 31 5.08 -0.29 22.49
N SER A 32 4.21 -1.17 23.01
CA SER A 32 3.66 -2.29 22.21
C SER A 32 2.72 -1.90 21.07
N MET A 33 2.18 -0.68 21.06
CA MET A 33 1.25 -0.18 20.02
C MET A 33 1.88 0.88 19.11
N LEU A 34 3.15 1.20 19.34
CA LEU A 34 3.82 2.34 18.71
C LEU A 34 3.94 2.17 17.18
N GLU A 35 4.31 0.98 16.71
CA GLU A 35 4.44 0.67 15.28
C GLU A 35 3.11 0.72 14.53
N ASN A 36 2.03 0.27 15.17
CA ASN A 36 0.69 0.29 14.57
C ASN A 36 0.20 1.73 14.42
N VAL A 37 0.38 2.57 15.45
CA VAL A 37 -0.04 3.97 15.38
C VAL A 37 0.84 4.79 14.45
N ALA A 38 2.15 4.51 14.38
CA ALA A 38 3.03 5.13 13.39
C ALA A 38 2.58 4.78 11.96
N SER A 39 2.27 3.51 11.70
CA SER A 39 1.80 3.06 10.38
C SER A 39 0.46 3.71 9.99
N GLU A 40 -0.47 3.82 10.93
CA GLU A 40 -1.77 4.45 10.73
C GLU A 40 -1.63 5.96 10.44
N LEU A 41 -0.78 6.67 11.17
CA LEU A 41 -0.52 8.09 10.93
C LEU A 41 0.14 8.35 9.57
N ILE A 42 1.10 7.51 9.18
CA ILE A 42 1.72 7.59 7.84
C ILE A 42 0.66 7.37 6.76
N TYR A 43 -0.20 6.37 6.93
CA TYR A 43 -1.28 6.07 6.00
C TYR A 43 -2.25 7.25 5.87
N GLN A 44 -2.71 7.81 6.99
CA GLN A 44 -3.59 8.98 6.99
C GLN A 44 -2.96 10.19 6.28
N TYR A 45 -1.66 10.44 6.49
CA TYR A 45 -0.96 11.52 5.82
C TYR A 45 -0.91 11.31 4.30
N GLN A 46 -0.59 10.09 3.86
CA GLN A 46 -0.51 9.76 2.44
C GLN A 46 -1.89 9.83 1.75
N CYS A 47 -2.97 9.47 2.44
CA CYS A 47 -4.34 9.61 1.94
C CYS A 47 -4.70 11.08 1.64
N ILE A 48 -4.19 12.02 2.44
CA ILE A 48 -4.41 13.45 2.20
C ILE A 48 -3.55 13.93 1.03
N VAL A 49 -2.24 13.63 1.05
CA VAL A 49 -1.30 14.16 0.04
C VAL A 49 -1.56 13.60 -1.35
N ASN A 50 -1.73 12.28 -1.47
CA ASN A 50 -1.87 11.60 -2.75
C ASN A 50 -2.91 10.47 -2.69
N PRO A 51 -4.22 10.81 -2.65
CA PRO A 51 -5.29 9.82 -2.61
C PRO A 51 -5.26 8.87 -3.82
N SER A 52 -4.99 9.39 -5.02
CA SER A 52 -4.89 8.58 -6.24
C SER A 52 -3.74 7.56 -6.22
N GLY A 53 -2.61 7.92 -5.62
CA GLY A 53 -1.46 7.04 -5.47
C GLY A 53 -1.73 5.93 -4.46
N ILE A 54 -2.41 6.25 -3.35
CA ILE A 54 -2.87 5.27 -2.36
C ILE A 54 -3.86 4.30 -3.00
N GLU A 55 -4.85 4.79 -3.74
CA GLU A 55 -5.82 3.95 -4.44
C GLU A 55 -5.14 2.99 -5.42
N SER A 56 -4.18 3.50 -6.21
CA SER A 56 -3.41 2.67 -7.14
C SER A 56 -2.60 1.60 -6.40
N ALA A 57 -1.92 1.96 -5.30
CA ALA A 57 -1.16 1.02 -4.48
C ALA A 57 -2.07 -0.03 -3.80
N LEU A 58 -3.29 0.37 -3.40
CA LEU A 58 -4.28 -0.54 -2.83
C LEU A 58 -4.76 -1.55 -3.88
N LEU A 59 -5.05 -1.09 -5.10
CA LEU A 59 -5.43 -1.96 -6.23
C LEU A 59 -4.31 -2.95 -6.59
N GLU A 60 -3.05 -2.52 -6.59
CA GLU A 60 -1.91 -3.43 -6.80
C GLU A 60 -1.80 -4.49 -5.70
N LYS A 61 -1.97 -4.10 -4.43
CA LYS A 61 -1.99 -5.05 -3.30
C LYS A 61 -3.17 -6.01 -3.41
N GLU A 62 -4.35 -5.52 -3.78
CA GLU A 62 -5.54 -6.34 -4.01
C GLU A 62 -5.30 -7.37 -5.12
N GLU A 63 -4.67 -6.96 -6.23
CA GLU A 63 -4.32 -7.87 -7.34
C GLU A 63 -3.34 -8.96 -6.89
N LYS A 64 -2.30 -8.61 -6.12
CA LYS A 64 -1.36 -9.58 -5.51
C LYS A 64 -2.09 -10.59 -4.63
N ILE A 65 -3.03 -10.12 -3.81
CA ILE A 65 -3.85 -10.96 -2.93
C ILE A 65 -4.72 -11.92 -3.78
N LYS A 66 -5.42 -11.41 -4.80
CA LYS A 66 -6.23 -12.23 -5.72
C LYS A 66 -5.41 -13.33 -6.38
N ILE A 67 -4.20 -13.03 -6.84
CA ILE A 67 -3.30 -14.02 -7.46
C ILE A 67 -2.87 -15.06 -6.44
N LYS A 68 -2.50 -14.66 -5.22
CA LYS A 68 -2.13 -15.59 -4.15
C LYS A 68 -3.28 -16.55 -3.81
N TYR A 69 -4.52 -16.05 -3.73
CA TYR A 69 -5.70 -16.89 -3.52
C TYR A 69 -5.91 -17.87 -4.67
N ARG A 70 -5.81 -17.41 -5.93
CA ARG A 70 -5.93 -18.29 -7.11
C ARG A 70 -4.90 -19.43 -7.08
N ILE A 71 -3.64 -19.14 -6.76
CA ILE A 71 -2.59 -20.16 -6.62
C ILE A 71 -2.94 -21.15 -5.50
N THR A 72 -3.42 -20.65 -4.36
CA THR A 72 -3.72 -21.47 -3.19
C THR A 72 -4.89 -22.42 -3.48
N ILE A 73 -5.97 -21.90 -4.06
CA ILE A 73 -7.13 -22.69 -4.47
C ILE A 73 -6.72 -23.73 -5.51
N ALA A 74 -5.94 -23.35 -6.52
CA ALA A 74 -5.47 -24.30 -7.54
C ALA A 74 -4.65 -25.45 -6.94
N LYS A 75 -3.81 -25.16 -5.94
CA LYS A 75 -3.04 -26.18 -5.20
C LYS A 75 -3.95 -27.10 -4.37
N ILE A 76 -4.98 -26.54 -3.73
CA ILE A 76 -5.99 -27.32 -3.00
C ILE A 76 -6.73 -28.26 -3.96
N LEU A 77 -7.19 -27.77 -5.11
CA LEU A 77 -7.85 -28.60 -6.13
C LEU A 77 -6.94 -29.72 -6.64
N LYS A 78 -5.64 -29.44 -6.84
CA LYS A 78 -4.65 -30.46 -7.22
C LYS A 78 -4.45 -31.51 -6.13
N ALA A 79 -4.46 -31.11 -4.86
CA ALA A 79 -4.38 -32.03 -3.73
C ALA A 79 -5.63 -32.91 -3.63
N LEU A 80 -6.83 -32.33 -3.79
CA LEU A 80 -8.10 -33.08 -3.81
C LEU A 80 -8.16 -34.08 -4.96
N MET A 81 -7.70 -33.70 -6.16
CA MET A 81 -7.54 -34.62 -7.29
C MET A 81 -6.60 -35.79 -6.97
N SER A 82 -5.57 -35.56 -6.15
CA SER A 82 -4.61 -36.61 -5.76
C SER A 82 -5.19 -37.61 -4.76
N ILE A 83 -6.26 -37.23 -4.04
CA ILE A 83 -6.98 -38.08 -3.07
C ILE A 83 -8.24 -38.70 -3.72
N ASP A 84 -8.43 -38.52 -5.04
CA ASP A 84 -9.59 -38.98 -5.82
C ASP A 84 -10.94 -38.36 -5.38
N ALA A 85 -10.90 -37.21 -4.71
CA ALA A 85 -12.07 -36.43 -4.30
C ALA A 85 -12.64 -35.60 -5.46
N ILE A 86 -13.04 -36.27 -6.54
CA ILE A 86 -13.41 -35.62 -7.82
C ILE A 86 -14.73 -34.84 -7.70
N GLU A 87 -15.69 -35.30 -6.91
CA GLU A 87 -16.98 -34.63 -6.74
C GLU A 87 -16.82 -33.26 -6.06
N ASP A 88 -16.03 -33.19 -4.99
CA ASP A 88 -15.70 -31.94 -4.29
C ASP A 88 -14.98 -30.94 -5.21
N VAL A 89 -14.08 -31.44 -6.08
CA VAL A 89 -13.38 -30.61 -7.07
C VAL A 89 -14.34 -30.03 -8.10
N ILE A 90 -15.33 -30.81 -8.57
CA ILE A 90 -16.33 -30.33 -9.52
C ILE A 90 -17.24 -29.28 -8.86
N GLU A 91 -17.62 -29.48 -7.60
CA GLU A 91 -18.43 -28.51 -6.85
C GLU A 91 -17.67 -27.19 -6.65
N LEU A 92 -16.42 -27.24 -6.17
CA LEU A 92 -15.58 -26.04 -6.00
C LEU A 92 -15.32 -25.32 -7.33
N LEU A 93 -15.14 -26.06 -8.43
CA LEU A 93 -15.00 -25.46 -9.76
C LEU A 93 -16.29 -24.78 -10.22
N LYS A 94 -17.46 -25.35 -9.92
CA LYS A 94 -18.76 -24.71 -10.22
C LYS A 94 -18.96 -23.44 -9.41
N GLU A 95 -18.59 -23.42 -8.12
CA GLU A 95 -18.63 -22.21 -7.29
C GLU A 95 -17.71 -21.12 -7.84
N MET A 96 -16.58 -21.51 -8.44
CA MET A 96 -15.67 -20.61 -9.14
C MET A 96 -16.17 -20.18 -10.54
N GLY A 97 -17.33 -20.66 -10.99
CA GLY A 97 -17.92 -20.34 -12.29
C GLY A 97 -17.41 -21.19 -13.46
N TYR A 98 -16.70 -22.28 -13.20
CA TYR A 98 -16.22 -23.21 -14.23
C TYR A 98 -17.13 -24.44 -14.33
N TYR A 99 -17.73 -24.64 -15.50
CA TYR A 99 -18.53 -25.82 -15.80
C TYR A 99 -17.68 -26.82 -16.59
N ILE A 100 -17.16 -27.85 -15.91
CA ILE A 100 -16.39 -28.92 -16.55
C ILE A 100 -17.16 -30.22 -16.42
N ASN A 101 -17.54 -30.80 -17.56
CA ASN A 101 -18.31 -32.05 -17.62
C ASN A 101 -17.42 -33.28 -17.88
N GLU A 102 -16.17 -33.08 -18.33
CA GLU A 102 -15.23 -34.16 -18.66
C GLU A 102 -14.17 -34.31 -17.56
N ARG A 103 -14.17 -35.45 -16.85
CA ARG A 103 -13.21 -35.75 -15.75
C ARG A 103 -11.75 -35.62 -16.19
N ASP A 104 -11.43 -36.03 -17.42
CA ASP A 104 -10.07 -36.00 -17.98
C ASP A 104 -9.53 -34.58 -18.21
N ARG A 105 -10.43 -33.60 -18.38
CA ARG A 105 -10.04 -32.19 -18.58
C ARG A 105 -9.80 -31.43 -17.28
N ILE A 106 -10.23 -31.98 -16.14
CA ILE A 106 -10.12 -31.30 -14.84
C ILE A 106 -8.64 -31.11 -14.47
N SER A 107 -7.81 -32.15 -14.57
CA SER A 107 -6.37 -32.05 -14.26
C SER A 107 -5.68 -31.03 -15.15
N SER A 108 -5.90 -31.11 -16.47
CA SER A 108 -5.31 -30.17 -17.43
C SER A 108 -5.76 -28.72 -17.18
N LYS A 109 -6.99 -28.50 -16.72
CA LYS A 109 -7.50 -27.16 -16.40
C LYS A 109 -6.88 -26.61 -15.12
N ILE A 110 -6.72 -27.44 -14.08
CA ILE A 110 -6.05 -27.06 -12.84
C ILE A 110 -4.59 -26.68 -13.12
N ASP A 111 -3.88 -27.48 -13.92
CA ASP A 111 -2.49 -27.19 -14.29
C ASP A 111 -2.36 -25.89 -15.10
N ARG A 112 -3.30 -25.62 -16.02
CA ARG A 112 -3.37 -24.31 -16.71
C ARG A 112 -3.62 -23.16 -15.75
N MET A 113 -4.51 -23.34 -14.78
CA MET A 113 -4.83 -22.31 -13.79
C MET A 113 -3.62 -21.98 -12.89
N ILE A 114 -2.83 -23.00 -12.53
CA ILE A 114 -1.56 -22.79 -11.81
C ILE A 114 -0.59 -22.01 -12.68
N ALA A 115 -0.37 -22.43 -13.93
CA ALA A 115 0.57 -21.78 -14.84
C ALA A 115 0.19 -20.32 -15.12
N GLU A 116 -1.09 -20.02 -15.37
CA GLU A 116 -1.60 -18.66 -15.54
C GLU A 116 -1.37 -17.81 -14.30
N ALA A 117 -1.68 -18.35 -13.11
CA ALA A 117 -1.53 -17.62 -11.86
C ALA A 117 -0.05 -17.38 -11.48
N GLU A 118 0.84 -18.34 -11.75
CA GLU A 118 2.29 -18.19 -11.55
C GLU A 118 2.90 -17.18 -12.53
N TYR A 119 2.46 -17.18 -13.79
CA TYR A 119 2.85 -16.17 -14.76
C TYR A 119 2.44 -14.75 -14.31
N MET A 120 1.19 -14.59 -13.88
CA MET A 120 0.70 -13.30 -13.37
C MET A 120 1.48 -12.85 -12.13
N LYS A 121 1.80 -13.77 -11.21
CA LYS A 121 2.62 -13.46 -10.04
C LYS A 121 4.00 -12.95 -10.45
N LYS A 122 4.69 -13.66 -11.34
CA LYS A 122 6.04 -13.28 -11.80
C LYS A 122 6.04 -11.90 -12.46
N ARG A 123 5.05 -11.61 -13.30
CA ARG A 123 4.90 -10.30 -13.96
C ARG A 123 4.77 -9.15 -12.95
N ILE A 124 4.02 -9.36 -11.86
CA ILE A 124 3.83 -8.34 -10.83
C ILE A 124 5.06 -8.19 -9.94
N ASP A 125 5.73 -9.29 -9.62
CA ASP A 125 6.96 -9.27 -8.82
C ASP A 125 8.08 -8.52 -9.57
N ASP A 126 8.25 -8.81 -10.88
CA ASP A 126 9.23 -8.12 -11.75
C ASP A 126 8.98 -6.60 -11.84
N ASN A 127 7.71 -6.16 -11.85
CA ASN A 127 7.35 -4.73 -11.84
C ASN A 127 7.61 -4.05 -10.49
N SER A 128 7.70 -4.81 -9.39
CA SER A 128 7.77 -4.25 -8.03
C SER A 128 9.19 -3.94 -7.53
N HIS A 129 10.22 -4.36 -8.28
CA HIS A 129 11.63 -4.23 -7.90
C HIS A 129 12.21 -2.79 -7.91
N THR A 130 11.39 -1.77 -8.19
CA THR A 130 11.82 -0.35 -8.20
C THR A 130 11.65 0.38 -6.86
N SER A 131 11.10 -0.26 -5.83
CA SER A 131 10.91 0.35 -4.49
C SER A 131 11.98 -0.08 -3.50
N GLY A 132 13.24 0.30 -3.76
CA GLY A 132 14.32 0.16 -2.77
C GLY A 132 14.01 0.94 -1.49
N LYS A 133 14.39 0.38 -0.33
CA LYS A 133 14.32 1.04 0.98
C LYS A 133 14.97 2.43 0.87
N LYS A 134 14.19 3.50 1.01
CA LYS A 134 14.70 4.87 1.01
C LYS A 134 15.59 5.07 2.23
N ASN A 135 16.81 5.59 2.04
CA ASN A 135 17.68 5.92 3.16
C ASN A 135 17.07 7.09 3.96
N THR A 136 17.28 7.13 5.27
CA THR A 136 16.72 8.17 6.16
C THR A 136 17.18 9.59 5.80
N THR A 137 18.40 9.73 5.28
CA THR A 137 18.91 11.01 4.74
C THR A 137 18.17 11.47 3.50
N ASP A 138 17.75 10.52 2.65
CA ASP A 138 17.02 10.82 1.40
C ASP A 138 15.59 11.28 1.71
N VAL A 139 15.01 10.78 2.80
CA VAL A 139 13.70 11.21 3.29
C VAL A 139 13.74 12.67 3.72
N ARG A 140 14.66 13.05 4.61
CA ARG A 140 14.78 14.44 5.08
C ARG A 140 15.03 15.42 3.93
N ALA A 141 15.97 15.09 3.04
CA ALA A 141 16.29 15.92 1.89
C ALA A 141 15.11 16.05 0.89
N SER A 142 14.28 15.02 0.76
CA SER A 142 13.06 15.09 -0.05
C SER A 142 12.05 16.08 0.55
N PHE A 143 11.85 16.04 1.87
CA PHE A 143 10.97 16.99 2.55
C PHE A 143 11.52 18.41 2.52
N ASP A 144 12.82 18.62 2.69
CA ASP A 144 13.41 19.96 2.59
C ASP A 144 13.14 20.60 1.21
N ARG A 145 13.25 19.80 0.15
CA ARG A 145 12.92 20.25 -1.21
C ARG A 145 11.44 20.56 -1.38
N GLU A 146 10.55 19.72 -0.86
CA GLU A 146 9.10 19.91 -0.92
C GLU A 146 8.67 21.15 -0.13
N ILE A 147 9.21 21.34 1.08
CA ILE A 147 8.97 22.51 1.92
C ILE A 147 9.43 23.79 1.20
N ALA A 148 10.65 23.81 0.66
CA ALA A 148 11.16 24.97 -0.08
C ALA A 148 10.30 25.30 -1.30
N PHE A 149 9.79 24.27 -1.99
CA PHE A 149 8.85 24.43 -3.09
C PHE A 149 7.54 25.07 -2.62
N LEU A 150 6.92 24.55 -1.55
CA LEU A 150 5.67 25.08 -1.01
C LEU A 150 5.83 26.51 -0.50
N MET A 151 6.94 26.81 0.19
CA MET A 151 7.26 28.17 0.63
C MET A 151 7.30 29.14 -0.55
N THR A 152 7.92 28.73 -1.66
CA THR A 152 8.02 29.53 -2.89
C THR A 152 6.65 29.65 -3.59
N TYR A 153 5.89 28.56 -3.68
CA TYR A 153 4.60 28.50 -4.35
C TYR A 153 3.55 29.37 -3.66
N PHE A 154 3.42 29.24 -2.34
CA PHE A 154 2.45 29.99 -1.53
C PHE A 154 2.97 31.34 -1.03
N LYS A 155 4.27 31.62 -1.19
CA LYS A 155 4.94 32.83 -0.66
C LYS A 155 4.76 32.99 0.84
N MET A 156 4.89 31.88 1.58
CA MET A 156 4.78 31.82 3.04
C MET A 156 5.99 31.11 3.64
N ASN A 157 6.40 31.54 4.83
CA ASN A 157 7.40 30.82 5.61
C ASN A 157 6.71 29.68 6.38
N ILE A 158 7.22 28.46 6.23
CA ILE A 158 6.74 27.27 6.93
C ILE A 158 7.77 26.90 8.00
N ASP A 159 7.36 26.95 9.27
CA ASP A 159 8.15 26.43 10.37
C ASP A 159 7.70 24.99 10.68
N THR A 160 8.59 24.03 10.44
CA THR A 160 8.31 22.58 10.59
C THR A 160 8.00 22.16 12.02
N ARG A 161 8.42 22.95 13.03
CA ARG A 161 8.12 22.66 14.43
C ARG A 161 6.76 23.17 14.87
N ASN A 162 6.25 24.21 14.21
CA ASN A 162 4.99 24.85 14.56
C ASN A 162 3.81 24.38 13.68
N ILE A 163 4.08 24.02 12.43
CA ILE A 163 3.04 23.50 11.55
C ILE A 163 2.74 22.03 11.87
N THR A 164 1.46 21.69 11.86
CA THR A 164 1.01 20.31 12.06
C THR A 164 1.13 19.52 10.77
N ALA A 165 1.43 18.22 10.87
CA ALA A 165 1.55 17.32 9.73
C ALA A 165 0.24 17.28 8.90
N GLY A 166 -0.92 17.38 9.55
CA GLY A 166 -2.22 17.43 8.88
C GLY A 166 -2.43 18.71 8.04
N VAL A 167 -2.04 19.88 8.54
CA VAL A 167 -2.14 21.13 7.77
C VAL A 167 -1.16 21.11 6.60
N TYR A 168 0.06 20.66 6.84
CA TYR A 168 1.08 20.53 5.79
C TYR A 168 0.61 19.58 4.68
N ALA A 169 0.04 18.41 5.02
CA ALA A 169 -0.49 17.46 4.04
C ALA A 169 -1.54 18.09 3.11
N ASN A 170 -2.45 18.89 3.68
CA ASN A 170 -3.47 19.61 2.90
C ASN A 170 -2.86 20.69 2.00
N MET A 171 -1.81 21.39 2.45
CA MET A 171 -1.10 22.37 1.62
C MET A 171 -0.45 21.70 0.40
N VAL A 172 0.19 20.54 0.60
CA VAL A 172 0.79 19.77 -0.50
C VAL A 172 -0.29 19.33 -1.48
N HIS A 173 -1.39 18.76 -0.99
CA HIS A 173 -2.51 18.32 -1.82
C HIS A 173 -3.09 19.46 -2.65
N GLN A 174 -3.31 20.62 -2.02
CA GLN A 174 -3.84 21.80 -2.70
C GLN A 174 -2.90 22.29 -3.82
N ALA A 175 -1.60 22.35 -3.54
CA ALA A 175 -0.61 22.74 -4.54
C ALA A 175 -0.62 21.78 -5.74
N ASP A 176 -0.66 20.47 -5.51
CA ASP A 176 -0.72 19.45 -6.56
C ASP A 176 -1.98 19.60 -7.44
N VAL A 177 -3.15 19.75 -6.81
CA VAL A 177 -4.43 19.93 -7.54
C VAL A 177 -4.41 21.22 -8.37
N GLU A 178 -3.88 22.32 -7.84
CA GLU A 178 -3.78 23.59 -8.57
C GLU A 178 -2.81 23.51 -9.75
N ILE A 179 -1.65 22.86 -9.57
CA ILE A 179 -0.67 22.67 -10.64
C ILE A 179 -1.26 21.81 -11.76
N LYS A 180 -1.91 20.70 -11.43
CA LYS A 180 -2.60 19.83 -12.40
C LYS A 180 -3.68 20.57 -13.17
N ARG A 181 -4.46 21.43 -12.51
CA ARG A 181 -5.46 22.28 -13.18
C ARG A 181 -4.85 23.29 -14.15
N LYS A 182 -3.66 23.83 -13.85
CA LYS A 182 -2.94 24.75 -14.74
C LYS A 182 -2.30 24.03 -15.93
N LEU A 183 -1.86 22.79 -15.77
CA LEU A 183 -1.29 21.99 -16.85
C LEU A 183 -2.33 21.50 -17.86
N ASN A 184 -3.56 21.26 -17.40
CA ASN A 184 -4.67 20.78 -18.23
C ASN A 184 -5.46 21.91 -18.92
N ARG A 185 -4.97 23.16 -18.87
CA ARG A 185 -5.50 24.32 -19.57
C ARG A 185 -4.59 24.69 -20.72
#